data_AF-A0A318U9L6-F1
#
_entry.id   AF-A0A318U9L6-F1
#
_cell.length_a   1.000
_cell.length_b   1.000
_cell.length_c   1.000
_cell.angle_alpha   90.00
_cell.angle_beta   90.00
_cell.angle_gamma   90.00
#
_symmetry.space_group_name_H-M   'P 1'
#
loop_
_entity.id
_entity.type
_entity.pdbx_description
1 polymer ?
#
loop_
_entity_poly.entity_id
_entity_poly.type
_entity_poly.pdbx_seq_one_letter_code
_entity_poly.pdbx_strand_id
1 'polypeptide(L)'
;MQIKLKPALYLSLSLILLLSSLCLEMLLVFKTESILKWLRLWGVGLLCLLIPESGFSFVYGEHKRIGDLAFFRAIDKLKSEGSSKLLLDYLHQVIRLDKDNYSFPALSGGTYPVTYGMLNGLSGDHQENPIVLEEQLKDPQSKLQKIIALHQSYLDKGMKAAPDAELVGLDLHYALAAAVNLSHFYAYGKTFQEQLHDFDLSQLKKARDRAYLSDLVKKLSRSNAIRMYVSMHLLAIDLAEQSAKMTVGQNKEGVALLQSALFLNGFADHFLEDAFSAGHLVVNRTMLESFTNNKALHDFYSEHGTVVMNRKAEIWRAYGDGKFEEQTTAGQRIILAVEASLEDLFVAFNQAAKKEDEVKFFDRIPLDKSRQAIYLLDHISCLNLVPIPYNSKLESLMPKETTLTADMRKANQLLYYRNFIRSRVGNSFMVARLNSAAGDPYAGFEFRVNALNFSKRYKYNEQGGKKGMVDDWFGYTLAYNFLRSRAEAPHQNTYQISGGLRANLDYWFAEKRFLGMYSYMETGLRFEKGKAEPVFAPSIGIHLGSLFNVNYYNMPGWLRLPAMYLLPLKIRYAPVFSFKHAPRHFAAAELDLFF
;
A
#
# COMPACT_ATOMS: atom_id res chain seq x y z
N MET A 1 -25.46 27.78 -11.33
CA MET A 1 -26.30 27.74 -10.12
C MET A 1 -26.36 26.29 -9.64
N GLN A 2 -25.47 25.90 -8.74
CA GLN A 2 -25.27 24.50 -8.31
C GLN A 2 -26.06 24.22 -7.02
N ILE A 3 -27.02 23.31 -7.11
CA ILE A 3 -27.83 22.86 -5.96
C ILE A 3 -27.04 21.81 -5.19
N LYS A 4 -26.59 22.16 -3.98
CA LYS A 4 -26.05 21.23 -2.97
C LYS A 4 -27.20 20.40 -2.38
N LEU A 5 -27.26 19.11 -2.71
CA LEU A 5 -28.14 18.15 -2.03
C LEU A 5 -27.52 17.70 -0.69
N LYS A 6 -28.31 17.76 0.39
CA LYS A 6 -27.87 17.51 1.78
C LYS A 6 -27.88 16.02 2.15
N PRO A 7 -26.97 15.55 3.04
CA PRO A 7 -26.88 14.17 3.56
C PRO A 7 -28.15 13.60 4.22
N ALA A 8 -29.14 14.44 4.54
CA ALA A 8 -30.36 14.03 5.21
C ALA A 8 -31.28 13.14 4.35
N LEU A 9 -31.14 13.16 3.01
CA LEU A 9 -31.96 12.34 2.11
C LEU A 9 -31.56 10.86 2.07
N TYR A 10 -30.29 10.54 2.37
CA TYR A 10 -29.82 9.15 2.49
C TYR A 10 -30.32 8.49 3.77
N LEU A 11 -30.42 9.25 4.86
CA LEU A 11 -30.89 8.76 6.15
C LEU A 11 -32.35 8.27 6.09
N SER A 12 -33.21 8.95 5.33
CA SER A 12 -34.63 8.59 5.19
C SER A 12 -34.88 7.40 4.25
N LEU A 13 -34.09 7.24 3.18
CA LEU A 13 -34.20 6.08 2.28
C LEU A 13 -33.65 4.79 2.94
N SER A 14 -32.56 4.90 3.71
CA SER A 14 -32.01 3.79 4.50
C SER A 14 -32.94 3.35 5.63
N LEU A 15 -33.65 4.29 6.28
CA LEU A 15 -34.62 3.95 7.34
C LEU A 15 -35.86 3.24 6.79
N ILE A 16 -36.32 3.59 5.59
CA ILE A 16 -37.48 2.97 4.92
C ILE A 16 -37.15 1.56 4.40
N LEU A 17 -35.93 1.33 3.91
CA LEU A 17 -35.45 -0.01 3.52
C LEU A 17 -35.19 -0.92 4.73
N LEU A 18 -34.69 -0.37 5.85
CA LEU A 18 -34.48 -1.12 7.10
C LEU A 18 -35.81 -1.51 7.76
N LEU A 19 -36.83 -0.64 7.70
CA LEU A 19 -38.17 -0.90 8.24
C LEU A 19 -38.99 -1.86 7.37
N SER A 20 -38.75 -1.92 6.05
CA SER A 20 -39.41 -2.88 5.16
C SER A 20 -38.75 -4.27 5.19
N SER A 21 -37.43 -4.37 5.40
CA SER A 21 -36.74 -5.66 5.59
C SER A 21 -37.02 -6.30 6.96
N LEU A 22 -37.18 -5.49 8.03
CA LEU A 22 -37.56 -6.01 9.36
C LEU A 22 -38.99 -6.58 9.40
N CYS A 23 -39.89 -6.08 8.56
CA CYS A 23 -41.28 -6.56 8.50
C CYS A 23 -41.47 -7.85 7.70
N LEU A 24 -40.52 -8.25 6.84
CA LEU A 24 -40.71 -9.38 5.92
C LEU A 24 -40.02 -10.69 6.36
N GLU A 25 -38.95 -10.67 7.17
CA GLU A 25 -38.23 -11.90 7.56
C GLU A 25 -38.42 -12.35 9.02
N MET A 26 -38.91 -11.51 9.92
CA MET A 26 -39.20 -11.93 11.31
C MET A 26 -40.47 -12.78 11.46
N LEU A 27 -41.21 -13.01 10.36
CA LEU A 27 -42.46 -13.75 10.38
C LEU A 27 -42.31 -15.27 10.33
N LEU A 28 -41.13 -15.85 10.04
CA LEU A 28 -41.04 -17.31 9.91
C LEU A 28 -39.71 -17.91 10.40
N VAL A 29 -39.75 -18.45 11.65
CA VAL A 29 -39.28 -19.80 12.01
C VAL A 29 -37.85 -20.18 11.62
N PHE A 30 -36.88 -20.32 12.55
CA PHE A 30 -35.74 -21.23 12.27
C PHE A 30 -35.11 -21.98 13.45
N LYS A 31 -34.86 -23.27 13.18
CA LYS A 31 -34.19 -24.32 13.97
C LYS A 31 -32.65 -24.17 13.96
N THR A 32 -31.99 -24.90 14.84
CA THR A 32 -30.54 -24.93 15.13
C THR A 32 -29.60 -25.11 13.93
N GLU A 33 -30.03 -25.72 12.81
CA GLU A 33 -29.22 -25.84 11.59
C GLU A 33 -29.01 -24.50 10.86
N SER A 34 -29.89 -23.51 11.08
CA SER A 34 -29.76 -22.19 10.48
C SER A 34 -28.64 -21.36 11.09
N ILE A 35 -28.21 -21.66 12.32
CA ILE A 35 -27.07 -20.99 12.99
C ILE A 35 -25.75 -21.33 12.29
N LEU A 36 -25.59 -22.55 11.78
CA LEU A 36 -24.41 -22.97 11.00
C LEU A 36 -24.40 -22.37 9.59
N LYS A 37 -25.56 -22.18 8.96
CA LYS A 37 -25.69 -21.41 7.70
C LYS A 37 -25.40 -19.92 7.91
N TRP A 38 -25.86 -19.34 9.01
CA TRP A 38 -25.54 -17.96 9.40
C TRP A 38 -24.06 -17.80 9.74
N LEU A 39 -23.43 -18.73 10.46
CA LEU A 39 -21.96 -18.72 10.68
C LEU A 39 -21.16 -18.82 9.38
N ARG A 40 -21.66 -19.54 8.36
CA ARG A 40 -21.07 -19.57 7.01
C ARG A 40 -21.31 -18.27 6.24
N LEU A 41 -22.50 -17.68 6.31
CA LEU A 41 -22.81 -16.36 5.75
C LEU A 41 -22.04 -15.22 6.45
N TRP A 42 -21.79 -15.34 7.75
CA TRP A 42 -20.89 -14.48 8.51
C TRP A 42 -19.44 -14.74 8.14
N GLY A 43 -19.03 -15.99 7.92
CA GLY A 43 -17.70 -16.32 7.38
C GLY A 43 -17.47 -15.65 6.02
N VAL A 44 -18.46 -15.73 5.12
CA VAL A 44 -18.44 -15.09 3.80
C VAL A 44 -18.57 -13.56 3.89
N GLY A 45 -19.40 -13.03 4.79
CA GLY A 45 -19.56 -11.59 5.03
C GLY A 45 -18.35 -10.93 5.70
N LEU A 46 -17.67 -11.63 6.62
CA LEU A 46 -16.37 -11.22 7.15
C LEU A 46 -15.31 -11.29 6.05
N LEU A 47 -15.33 -12.32 5.20
CA LEU A 47 -14.45 -12.44 4.03
C LEU A 47 -14.67 -11.31 3.00
N CYS A 48 -15.92 -10.85 2.82
CA CYS A 48 -16.23 -9.70 1.96
C CYS A 48 -15.80 -8.35 2.55
N LEU A 49 -15.79 -8.20 3.89
CA LEU A 49 -15.19 -7.05 4.58
C LEU A 49 -13.65 -7.09 4.59
N LEU A 50 -13.07 -8.18 4.12
CA LEU A 50 -11.64 -8.42 3.97
C LEU A 50 -11.18 -8.36 2.50
N ILE A 51 -12.03 -7.95 1.55
CA ILE A 51 -11.60 -7.77 0.15
C ILE A 51 -10.57 -6.64 0.12
N PRO A 52 -9.29 -6.92 -0.17
CA PRO A 52 -8.33 -5.87 -0.39
C PRO A 52 -8.68 -5.25 -1.76
N GLU A 53 -9.14 -4.00 -1.79
CA GLU A 53 -8.89 -3.23 -3.02
C GLU A 53 -7.36 -3.06 -3.15
N SER A 54 -6.91 -2.90 -4.37
CA SER A 54 -5.53 -3.13 -4.74
C SER A 54 -4.64 -2.05 -4.14
N GLY A 55 -3.52 -2.46 -3.53
CA GLY A 55 -2.51 -1.55 -3.00
C GLY A 55 -1.33 -1.48 -3.95
N PHE A 56 -1.52 -0.74 -5.05
CA PHE A 56 -0.51 -0.42 -6.04
C PHE A 56 -0.08 1.04 -5.88
N SER A 57 1.18 1.35 -6.18
CA SER A 57 1.70 2.69 -5.91
C SER A 57 1.67 3.55 -7.12
N PHE A 58 1.06 4.72 -7.02
CA PHE A 58 0.63 5.45 -8.20
C PHE A 58 -0.35 4.62 -9.02
N VAL A 59 -1.41 5.25 -9.47
CA VAL A 59 -2.39 4.52 -10.30
C VAL A 59 -1.88 4.47 -11.73
N TYR A 60 -2.36 3.51 -12.53
CA TYR A 60 -1.98 3.30 -13.93
C TYR A 60 -1.61 4.58 -14.73
N GLY A 61 -2.46 5.61 -14.71
CA GLY A 61 -2.22 6.84 -15.48
C GLY A 61 -1.09 7.72 -14.94
N GLU A 62 -0.80 7.64 -13.64
CA GLU A 62 0.34 8.31 -13.03
C GLU A 62 1.64 7.63 -13.45
N HIS A 63 1.74 6.30 -13.35
CA HIS A 63 2.86 5.53 -13.89
C HIS A 63 3.08 5.81 -15.38
N LYS A 64 1.98 5.77 -16.16
CA LYS A 64 2.01 6.10 -17.58
C LYS A 64 2.58 7.48 -17.84
N ARG A 65 2.11 8.49 -17.11
CA ARG A 65 2.60 9.86 -17.30
C ARG A 65 4.06 10.02 -16.90
N ILE A 66 4.49 9.42 -15.80
CA ILE A 66 5.89 9.48 -15.33
C ILE A 66 6.81 8.85 -16.37
N GLY A 67 6.53 7.62 -16.78
CA GLY A 67 7.35 6.88 -17.74
C GLY A 67 7.41 7.54 -19.12
N ASP A 68 6.28 8.03 -19.65
CA ASP A 68 6.26 8.70 -20.95
C ASP A 68 7.10 9.99 -20.95
N LEU A 69 6.98 10.80 -19.90
CA LEU A 69 7.77 12.03 -19.76
C LEU A 69 9.26 11.75 -19.58
N ALA A 70 9.61 10.76 -18.74
CA ALA A 70 10.99 10.37 -18.52
C ALA A 70 11.63 9.86 -19.82
N PHE A 71 10.93 9.01 -20.57
CA PHE A 71 11.39 8.52 -21.85
C PHE A 71 11.55 9.65 -22.88
N PHE A 72 10.58 10.55 -22.97
CA PHE A 72 10.68 11.73 -23.83
C PHE A 72 11.95 12.56 -23.52
N ARG A 73 12.17 12.90 -22.24
CA ARG A 73 13.34 13.68 -21.80
C ARG A 73 14.65 12.98 -22.09
N ALA A 74 14.74 11.68 -21.81
CA ALA A 74 15.94 10.91 -22.06
C ALA A 74 16.29 10.89 -23.57
N ILE A 75 15.29 10.73 -24.43
CA ILE A 75 15.48 10.78 -25.90
C ILE A 75 15.85 12.19 -26.39
N ASP A 76 15.23 13.24 -25.84
CA ASP A 76 15.53 14.63 -26.20
C ASP A 76 16.96 15.01 -25.79
N LYS A 77 17.37 14.63 -24.58
CA LYS A 77 18.73 14.78 -24.08
C LYS A 77 19.74 14.07 -24.99
N LEU A 78 19.49 12.80 -25.35
CA LEU A 78 20.33 12.07 -26.30
C LEU A 78 20.53 12.82 -27.63
N LYS A 79 19.47 13.42 -28.17
CA LYS A 79 19.55 14.20 -29.42
C LYS A 79 20.31 15.50 -29.25
N SER A 80 20.06 16.23 -28.16
CA SER A 80 20.67 17.54 -27.90
C SER A 80 22.18 17.46 -27.60
N GLU A 81 22.60 16.40 -26.90
CA GLU A 81 24.00 16.18 -26.50
C GLU A 81 24.84 15.54 -27.61
N GLY A 82 24.25 15.26 -28.78
CA GLY A 82 24.95 14.56 -29.87
C GLY A 82 25.40 13.14 -29.46
N SER A 83 24.61 12.48 -28.61
CA SER A 83 24.88 11.12 -28.14
C SER A 83 24.96 10.14 -29.32
N SER A 84 25.44 8.92 -29.05
CA SER A 84 25.77 7.91 -30.07
C SER A 84 24.78 7.88 -31.24
N LYS A 85 25.26 8.30 -32.42
CA LYS A 85 24.50 8.24 -33.67
C LYS A 85 23.93 6.85 -33.91
N LEU A 86 24.72 5.82 -33.57
CA LEU A 86 24.31 4.42 -33.64
C LEU A 86 23.03 4.17 -32.83
N LEU A 87 23.00 4.55 -31.55
CA LEU A 87 21.82 4.38 -30.68
C LEU A 87 20.58 5.12 -31.24
N LEU A 88 20.76 6.36 -31.69
CA LEU A 88 19.68 7.15 -32.30
C LEU A 88 19.16 6.51 -33.59
N ASP A 89 20.07 6.00 -34.42
CA ASP A 89 19.77 5.24 -35.63
C ASP A 89 19.10 3.89 -35.32
N TYR A 90 19.02 3.41 -34.07
CA TYR A 90 18.20 2.25 -33.69
C TYR A 90 16.85 2.63 -33.10
N LEU A 91 16.81 3.74 -32.38
CA LEU A 91 15.58 4.28 -31.81
C LEU A 91 14.58 4.75 -32.88
N HIS A 92 14.94 4.83 -34.17
CA HIS A 92 14.00 5.12 -35.26
C HIS A 92 12.81 4.15 -35.36
N GLN A 93 12.93 2.93 -34.82
CA GLN A 93 11.82 1.99 -34.75
C GLN A 93 10.79 2.35 -33.67
N VAL A 94 11.14 3.25 -32.77
CA VAL A 94 10.21 3.88 -31.83
C VAL A 94 9.61 5.11 -32.53
N ILE A 95 8.28 5.17 -32.61
CA ILE A 95 7.59 6.21 -33.39
C ILE A 95 7.16 7.33 -32.44
N ARG A 96 7.53 8.58 -32.73
CA ARG A 96 7.01 9.73 -32.01
C ARG A 96 5.52 9.89 -32.34
N LEU A 97 4.65 9.80 -31.32
CA LEU A 97 3.20 9.98 -31.49
C LEU A 97 2.82 11.45 -31.41
N ASP A 98 3.35 12.16 -30.41
CA ASP A 98 3.04 13.57 -30.16
C ASP A 98 4.22 14.28 -29.47
N LYS A 99 3.95 15.42 -28.81
CA LYS A 99 4.98 16.21 -28.14
C LYS A 99 5.68 15.48 -27.00
N ASP A 100 4.97 14.60 -26.28
CA ASP A 100 5.43 13.95 -25.04
C ASP A 100 5.52 12.43 -25.16
N ASN A 101 4.98 11.81 -26.22
CA ASN A 101 4.82 10.35 -26.29
C ASN A 101 5.56 9.69 -27.46
N TYR A 102 6.11 8.51 -27.17
CA TYR A 102 6.76 7.61 -28.10
C TYR A 102 6.10 6.22 -28.03
N SER A 103 5.88 5.58 -29.18
CA SER A 103 5.32 4.23 -29.26
C SER A 103 6.34 3.19 -29.66
N PHE A 104 6.09 1.96 -29.21
CA PHE A 104 6.84 0.74 -29.51
C PHE A 104 6.00 -0.13 -30.45
N PRO A 105 6.11 0.02 -31.78
CA PRO A 105 5.27 -0.69 -32.75
C PRO A 105 5.38 -2.21 -32.62
N ALA A 106 6.59 -2.72 -32.32
CA ALA A 106 6.84 -4.14 -32.12
C ALA A 106 6.07 -4.76 -30.94
N LEU A 107 5.59 -3.94 -30.00
CA LEU A 107 4.78 -4.35 -28.86
C LEU A 107 3.30 -3.99 -29.04
N SER A 108 2.94 -3.22 -30.07
CA SER A 108 1.62 -2.63 -30.24
C SER A 108 0.69 -3.54 -31.06
N GLY A 109 0.23 -4.64 -30.45
CA GLY A 109 -0.72 -5.54 -31.10
C GLY A 109 -2.17 -5.01 -31.14
N GLY A 110 -2.56 -4.24 -30.13
CA GLY A 110 -3.94 -3.75 -29.97
C GLY A 110 -4.23 -2.39 -30.62
N THR A 111 -5.38 -1.83 -30.27
CA THR A 111 -5.86 -0.53 -30.76
C THR A 111 -5.02 0.65 -30.28
N TYR A 112 -4.45 0.55 -29.08
CA TYR A 112 -3.68 1.63 -28.47
C TYR A 112 -2.19 1.36 -28.64
N PRO A 113 -1.42 2.32 -29.22
CA PRO A 113 0.03 2.17 -29.34
C PRO A 113 0.68 2.08 -27.96
N VAL A 114 1.50 1.07 -27.74
CA VAL A 114 2.21 0.85 -26.49
C VAL A 114 3.29 1.91 -26.34
N THR A 115 3.25 2.68 -25.25
CA THR A 115 4.28 3.66 -24.89
C THR A 115 5.14 3.17 -23.73
N TYR A 116 6.24 3.87 -23.42
CA TYR A 116 7.11 3.48 -22.31
C TYR A 116 6.36 3.52 -20.97
N GLY A 117 5.61 4.60 -20.74
CA GLY A 117 4.78 4.71 -19.56
C GLY A 117 3.70 3.64 -19.47
N MET A 118 3.16 3.14 -20.58
CA MET A 118 2.24 2.00 -20.52
C MET A 118 2.93 0.75 -19.98
N LEU A 119 4.21 0.52 -20.29
CA LEU A 119 4.96 -0.57 -19.69
C LEU A 119 5.08 -0.39 -18.18
N ASN A 120 5.38 0.83 -17.72
CA ASN A 120 5.46 1.15 -16.28
C ASN A 120 4.12 0.91 -15.58
N GLY A 121 3.01 1.36 -16.17
CA GLY A 121 1.68 1.21 -15.56
C GLY A 121 1.08 -0.20 -15.65
N LEU A 122 1.59 -1.09 -16.51
CA LEU A 122 1.08 -2.47 -16.64
C LEU A 122 1.90 -3.48 -15.84
N SER A 123 3.19 -3.21 -15.69
CA SER A 123 4.13 -4.12 -15.02
C SER A 123 3.83 -4.21 -13.54
N GLY A 124 3.89 -5.42 -12.96
CA GLY A 124 3.61 -5.63 -11.54
C GLY A 124 2.13 -5.60 -11.19
N ASP A 125 1.42 -4.54 -11.60
CA ASP A 125 0.01 -4.29 -11.26
C ASP A 125 -0.97 -5.17 -12.03
N HIS A 126 -0.79 -5.24 -13.36
CA HIS A 126 -1.67 -5.99 -14.25
C HIS A 126 -1.02 -7.26 -14.78
N GLN A 127 0.31 -7.29 -14.82
CA GLN A 127 1.06 -8.48 -15.19
C GLN A 127 2.39 -8.56 -14.44
N GLU A 128 2.50 -9.54 -13.55
CA GLU A 128 3.70 -9.77 -12.73
C GLU A 128 4.86 -10.40 -13.52
N ASN A 129 4.62 -10.99 -14.70
CA ASN A 129 5.65 -11.67 -15.48
C ASN A 129 5.96 -10.92 -16.80
N PRO A 130 7.21 -10.44 -17.01
CA PRO A 130 7.57 -9.69 -18.20
C PRO A 130 7.43 -10.49 -19.50
N ILE A 131 7.61 -11.82 -19.48
CA ILE A 131 7.43 -12.65 -20.68
C ILE A 131 5.96 -12.65 -21.10
N VAL A 132 5.07 -12.88 -20.14
CA VAL A 132 3.62 -12.93 -20.38
C VAL A 132 3.09 -11.54 -20.75
N LEU A 133 3.64 -10.48 -20.14
CA LEU A 133 3.32 -9.10 -20.48
C LEU A 133 3.61 -8.82 -21.96
N GLU A 134 4.82 -9.16 -22.42
CA GLU A 134 5.21 -8.95 -23.82
C GLU A 134 4.29 -9.71 -24.80
N GLU A 135 3.97 -10.98 -24.48
CA GLU A 135 3.07 -11.81 -25.29
C GLU A 135 1.66 -11.20 -25.37
N GLN A 136 1.11 -10.76 -24.23
CA GLN A 136 -0.23 -10.16 -24.17
C GLN A 136 -0.30 -8.78 -24.84
N LEU A 137 0.79 -8.00 -24.83
CA LEU A 137 0.84 -6.74 -25.56
C LEU A 137 0.77 -6.95 -27.07
N LYS A 138 1.43 -8.01 -27.57
CA LYS A 138 1.46 -8.37 -29.00
C LYS A 138 0.16 -9.00 -29.50
N ASP A 139 -0.60 -9.67 -28.63
CA ASP A 139 -1.88 -10.27 -28.98
C ASP A 139 -3.04 -9.24 -28.88
N PRO A 140 -3.66 -8.83 -30.01
CA PRO A 140 -4.77 -7.87 -30.01
C PRO A 140 -6.01 -8.37 -29.24
N GLN A 141 -6.15 -9.69 -29.08
CA GLN A 141 -7.30 -10.32 -28.41
C GLN A 141 -7.05 -10.57 -26.91
N SER A 142 -5.87 -10.24 -26.42
CA SER A 142 -5.50 -10.53 -25.05
C SER A 142 -6.38 -9.79 -24.05
N LYS A 143 -6.49 -10.35 -22.85
CA LYS A 143 -7.16 -9.70 -21.73
C LYS A 143 -6.51 -8.36 -21.38
N LEU A 144 -5.18 -8.27 -21.51
CA LEU A 144 -4.43 -7.05 -21.24
C LEU A 144 -4.85 -5.90 -22.17
N GLN A 145 -5.13 -6.19 -23.45
CA GLN A 145 -5.62 -5.16 -24.38
C GLN A 145 -6.98 -4.59 -23.97
N LYS A 146 -7.86 -5.41 -23.37
CA LYS A 146 -9.14 -4.95 -22.79
C LYS A 146 -8.91 -4.07 -21.56
N ILE A 147 -7.94 -4.42 -20.72
CA ILE A 147 -7.53 -3.61 -19.55
C ILE A 147 -6.99 -2.26 -20.02
N ILE A 148 -6.09 -2.24 -21.01
CA ILE A 148 -5.55 -1.01 -21.61
C ILE A 148 -6.69 -0.13 -22.15
N ALA A 149 -7.62 -0.71 -22.92
CA ALA A 149 -8.76 0.01 -23.46
C ALA A 149 -9.67 0.60 -22.35
N LEU A 150 -9.88 -0.16 -21.27
CA LEU A 150 -10.63 0.31 -20.12
C LEU A 150 -9.93 1.51 -19.48
N HIS A 151 -8.65 1.40 -19.14
CA HIS A 151 -7.88 2.52 -18.60
C HIS A 151 -7.94 3.74 -19.50
N GLN A 152 -7.72 3.58 -20.81
CA GLN A 152 -7.76 4.70 -21.75
C GLN A 152 -9.12 5.40 -21.73
N SER A 153 -10.23 4.66 -21.70
CA SER A 153 -11.57 5.24 -21.61
C SER A 153 -11.81 6.08 -20.34
N TYR A 154 -11.06 5.79 -19.26
CA TYR A 154 -11.08 6.53 -18.01
C TYR A 154 -10.15 7.74 -18.04
N LEU A 155 -8.96 7.58 -18.62
CA LEU A 155 -8.02 8.68 -18.86
C LEU A 155 -8.67 9.77 -19.74
N ASP A 156 -9.39 9.37 -20.79
CA ASP A 156 -10.11 10.29 -21.68
C ASP A 156 -11.20 11.09 -20.95
N LYS A 157 -11.70 10.58 -19.83
CA LYS A 157 -12.66 11.27 -18.94
C LYS A 157 -11.98 12.15 -17.89
N GLY A 158 -10.65 12.29 -17.94
CA GLY A 158 -9.87 13.03 -16.96
C GLY A 158 -9.64 12.32 -15.63
N MET A 159 -9.91 11.01 -15.55
CA MET A 159 -9.57 10.20 -14.38
C MET A 159 -8.14 9.70 -14.49
N LYS A 160 -7.56 9.27 -13.36
CA LYS A 160 -6.18 8.80 -13.31
C LYS A 160 -6.02 7.31 -13.63
N ALA A 161 -7.09 6.52 -13.48
CA ALA A 161 -7.13 5.10 -13.83
C ALA A 161 -8.58 4.60 -13.90
N ALA A 162 -8.77 3.38 -14.39
CA ALA A 162 -10.03 2.66 -14.25
C ALA A 162 -10.24 2.23 -12.78
N PRO A 163 -11.48 2.18 -12.27
CA PRO A 163 -11.78 1.72 -10.93
C PRO A 163 -11.47 0.23 -10.76
N ASP A 164 -10.93 -0.15 -9.60
CA ASP A 164 -10.63 -1.54 -9.24
C ASP A 164 -11.82 -2.48 -9.48
N ALA A 165 -13.04 -2.07 -9.15
CA ALA A 165 -14.23 -2.90 -9.34
C ALA A 165 -14.46 -3.30 -10.81
N GLU A 166 -14.16 -2.41 -11.76
CA GLU A 166 -14.29 -2.71 -13.19
C GLU A 166 -13.11 -3.56 -13.68
N LEU A 167 -11.91 -3.31 -13.16
CA LEU A 167 -10.72 -4.11 -13.44
C LEU A 167 -10.89 -5.56 -12.96
N VAL A 168 -11.42 -5.76 -11.75
CA VAL A 168 -11.75 -7.08 -11.19
C VAL A 168 -12.82 -7.78 -12.04
N GLY A 169 -13.77 -7.03 -12.58
CA GLY A 169 -14.77 -7.54 -13.53
C GLY A 169 -14.15 -8.10 -14.81
N LEU A 170 -13.03 -7.53 -15.27
CA LEU A 170 -12.26 -8.06 -16.40
C LEU A 170 -11.28 -9.16 -15.98
N ASP A 171 -10.62 -9.01 -14.84
CA ASP A 171 -9.63 -9.95 -14.34
C ASP A 171 -9.69 -10.17 -12.83
N LEU A 172 -10.27 -11.29 -12.41
CA LEU A 172 -10.24 -11.68 -11.00
C LEU A 172 -8.82 -11.90 -10.46
N HIS A 173 -7.84 -12.23 -11.31
CA HIS A 173 -6.45 -12.39 -10.87
C HIS A 173 -5.83 -11.08 -10.40
N TYR A 174 -6.27 -9.94 -10.92
CA TYR A 174 -5.83 -8.61 -10.49
C TYR A 174 -6.01 -8.42 -8.98
N ALA A 175 -7.19 -8.75 -8.43
CA ALA A 175 -7.44 -8.68 -6.99
C ALA A 175 -6.60 -9.65 -6.17
N LEU A 176 -6.32 -10.85 -6.72
CA LEU A 176 -5.53 -11.87 -6.02
C LEU A 176 -4.04 -11.51 -6.01
N ALA A 177 -3.48 -11.11 -7.14
CA ALA A 177 -2.08 -10.70 -7.31
C ALA A 177 -1.72 -9.53 -6.38
N ALA A 178 -2.58 -8.51 -6.33
CA ALA A 178 -2.44 -7.36 -5.45
C ALA A 178 -2.32 -7.71 -3.96
N ALA A 179 -2.79 -8.89 -3.53
CA ALA A 179 -2.74 -9.32 -2.14
C ALA A 179 -1.45 -10.09 -1.77
N VAL A 180 -0.78 -10.71 -2.75
CA VAL A 180 0.36 -11.63 -2.50
C VAL A 180 1.70 -11.04 -2.94
N ASN A 181 1.71 -10.11 -3.89
CA ASN A 181 2.94 -9.50 -4.38
C ASN A 181 3.50 -8.49 -3.35
N LEU A 182 4.68 -8.82 -2.81
CA LEU A 182 5.41 -8.00 -1.83
C LEU A 182 6.38 -7.04 -2.49
N SER A 183 6.72 -7.28 -3.77
CA SER A 183 7.76 -6.53 -4.47
C SER A 183 7.41 -5.08 -4.78
N HIS A 184 6.18 -4.64 -4.53
CA HIS A 184 5.81 -3.24 -4.60
C HIS A 184 6.30 -2.42 -3.38
N PHE A 185 6.61 -3.09 -2.27
CA PHE A 185 6.85 -2.43 -0.98
C PHE A 185 8.32 -2.42 -0.61
N TYR A 186 8.71 -1.46 0.23
CA TYR A 186 9.94 -1.57 0.99
C TYR A 186 9.76 -2.59 2.11
N ALA A 187 10.83 -3.28 2.49
CA ALA A 187 10.84 -3.99 3.76
C ALA A 187 10.92 -2.96 4.91
N TYR A 188 9.78 -2.51 5.43
CA TYR A 188 9.73 -1.46 6.45
C TYR A 188 10.59 -1.80 7.68
N GLY A 189 11.40 -0.83 8.12
CA GLY A 189 12.33 -1.01 9.24
C GLY A 189 13.68 -1.64 8.89
N LYS A 190 13.83 -2.12 7.65
CA LYS A 190 15.12 -2.59 7.10
C LYS A 190 15.88 -1.44 6.46
N THR A 191 17.17 -1.40 6.71
CA THR A 191 18.11 -0.44 6.12
C THR A 191 18.21 -0.62 4.61
N PHE A 192 18.72 0.39 3.89
CA PHE A 192 18.94 0.32 2.44
C PHE A 192 19.76 -0.92 2.04
N GLN A 193 20.84 -1.22 2.76
CA GLN A 193 21.65 -2.41 2.49
C GLN A 193 20.87 -3.71 2.72
N GLU A 194 20.02 -3.76 3.75
CA GLU A 194 19.17 -4.93 4.01
C GLU A 194 18.09 -5.14 2.93
N GLN A 195 17.62 -4.09 2.26
CA GLN A 195 16.72 -4.26 1.09
C GLN A 195 17.39 -5.12 0.00
N LEU A 196 18.72 -5.05 -0.13
CA LEU A 196 19.51 -5.79 -1.11
C LEU A 196 20.22 -7.03 -0.55
N HIS A 197 20.02 -7.40 0.71
CA HIS A 197 20.78 -8.47 1.38
C HIS A 197 20.74 -9.82 0.62
N ASP A 198 19.57 -10.17 0.09
CA ASP A 198 19.36 -11.43 -0.60
C ASP A 198 19.61 -11.33 -2.12
N PHE A 199 20.15 -10.21 -2.61
CA PHE A 199 20.55 -10.06 -4.01
C PHE A 199 21.45 -11.22 -4.44
N ASP A 200 21.15 -11.79 -5.62
CA ASP A 200 21.80 -13.00 -6.10
C ASP A 200 22.24 -12.84 -7.54
N LEU A 201 23.49 -12.40 -7.69
CA LEU A 201 24.15 -12.24 -8.98
C LEU A 201 24.15 -13.54 -9.80
N SER A 202 24.22 -14.71 -9.16
CA SER A 202 24.25 -16.00 -9.87
C SER A 202 22.92 -16.35 -10.52
N GLN A 203 21.80 -16.05 -9.85
CA GLN A 203 20.46 -16.24 -10.42
C GLN A 203 20.21 -15.26 -11.56
N LEU A 204 20.69 -14.03 -11.41
CA LEU A 204 20.66 -13.01 -12.44
C LEU A 204 21.46 -13.42 -13.70
N LYS A 205 22.66 -14.00 -13.53
CA LYS A 205 23.43 -14.56 -14.66
C LYS A 205 22.67 -15.65 -15.42
N LYS A 206 21.88 -16.49 -14.74
CA LYS A 206 21.04 -17.50 -15.37
C LYS A 206 19.85 -16.88 -16.12
N ALA A 207 19.23 -15.86 -15.53
CA ALA A 207 18.08 -15.15 -16.11
C ALA A 207 18.41 -14.31 -17.36
N ARG A 208 19.68 -14.21 -17.76
CA ARG A 208 20.06 -13.77 -19.12
C ARG A 208 19.42 -14.66 -20.20
N ASP A 209 19.25 -15.95 -19.90
CA ASP A 209 18.41 -16.83 -20.70
C ASP A 209 16.95 -16.63 -20.25
N ARG A 210 16.14 -16.22 -21.22
CA ARG A 210 14.72 -15.91 -21.09
C ARG A 210 13.94 -17.08 -20.45
N ALA A 211 14.37 -18.33 -20.62
CA ALA A 211 13.73 -19.48 -20.00
C ALA A 211 13.71 -19.42 -18.45
N TYR A 212 14.68 -18.72 -17.84
CA TYR A 212 14.79 -18.60 -16.38
C TYR A 212 14.23 -17.28 -15.82
N LEU A 213 13.80 -16.35 -16.69
CA LEU A 213 13.33 -15.04 -16.26
C LEU A 213 12.04 -15.13 -15.43
N SER A 214 11.09 -15.96 -15.85
CA SER A 214 9.85 -16.22 -15.09
C SER A 214 10.11 -16.71 -13.66
N ASP A 215 11.07 -17.62 -13.50
CA ASP A 215 11.42 -18.19 -12.20
C ASP A 215 12.12 -17.17 -11.30
N LEU A 216 12.97 -16.31 -11.88
CA LEU A 216 13.58 -15.20 -11.16
C LEU A 216 12.50 -14.24 -10.65
N VAL A 217 11.60 -13.79 -11.52
CA VAL A 217 10.57 -12.81 -11.17
C VAL A 217 9.61 -13.36 -10.12
N LYS A 218 9.24 -14.65 -10.19
CA LYS A 218 8.44 -15.33 -9.17
C LYS A 218 9.11 -15.34 -7.77
N LYS A 219 10.44 -15.37 -7.72
CA LYS A 219 11.18 -15.24 -6.44
C LYS A 219 11.24 -13.79 -6.00
N LEU A 220 11.48 -12.87 -6.93
CA LEU A 220 11.55 -11.44 -6.64
C LEU A 220 10.21 -10.85 -6.18
N SER A 221 9.07 -11.38 -6.64
CA SER A 221 7.73 -10.93 -6.20
C SER A 221 7.48 -11.13 -4.70
N ARG A 222 8.28 -11.99 -4.05
CA ARG A 222 8.27 -12.21 -2.58
C ARG A 222 9.32 -11.39 -1.83
N SER A 223 10.00 -10.47 -2.50
CA SER A 223 11.06 -9.64 -1.93
C SER A 223 10.57 -8.20 -1.64
N ASN A 224 11.24 -7.18 -2.18
CA ASN A 224 10.92 -5.76 -2.02
C ASN A 224 11.18 -4.98 -3.33
N ALA A 225 10.67 -3.76 -3.40
CA ALA A 225 10.74 -2.89 -4.58
C ALA A 225 12.15 -2.62 -5.06
N ILE A 226 13.06 -2.27 -4.16
CA ILE A 226 14.45 -1.97 -4.51
C ILE A 226 15.14 -3.17 -5.12
N ARG A 227 14.96 -4.36 -4.53
CA ARG A 227 15.56 -5.59 -5.06
C ARG A 227 14.96 -5.98 -6.40
N MET A 228 13.63 -5.89 -6.57
CA MET A 228 12.97 -6.17 -7.84
C MET A 228 13.49 -5.23 -8.94
N TYR A 229 13.44 -3.91 -8.69
CA TYR A 229 13.95 -2.89 -9.58
C TYR A 229 15.39 -3.17 -9.99
N VAL A 230 16.32 -3.25 -9.03
CA VAL A 230 17.75 -3.45 -9.31
C VAL A 230 17.99 -4.74 -10.09
N SER A 231 17.32 -5.83 -9.75
CA SER A 231 17.51 -7.11 -10.44
C SER A 231 17.09 -7.03 -11.92
N MET A 232 15.92 -6.45 -12.19
CA MET A 232 15.38 -6.33 -13.54
C MET A 232 16.13 -5.29 -14.37
N HIS A 233 16.48 -4.16 -13.76
CA HIS A 233 17.27 -3.09 -14.36
C HIS A 233 18.67 -3.56 -14.78
N LEU A 234 19.34 -4.39 -13.97
CA LEU A 234 20.65 -4.95 -14.35
C LEU A 234 20.57 -5.88 -15.56
N LEU A 235 19.49 -6.66 -15.70
CA LEU A 235 19.26 -7.46 -16.90
C LEU A 235 19.02 -6.55 -18.12
N ALA A 236 18.31 -5.44 -17.94
CA ALA A 236 18.10 -4.45 -18.99
C ALA A 236 19.42 -3.79 -19.44
N ILE A 237 20.29 -3.41 -18.51
CA ILE A 237 21.64 -2.92 -18.79
C ILE A 237 22.45 -3.96 -19.58
N ASP A 238 22.44 -5.23 -19.14
CA ASP A 238 23.19 -6.29 -19.82
C ASP A 238 22.68 -6.53 -21.25
N LEU A 239 21.36 -6.46 -21.48
CA LEU A 239 20.76 -6.52 -22.83
C LEU A 239 21.16 -5.32 -23.69
N ALA A 240 21.24 -4.12 -23.11
CA ALA A 240 21.71 -2.92 -23.82
C ALA A 240 23.18 -3.04 -24.24
N GLU A 241 24.06 -3.55 -23.36
CA GLU A 241 25.46 -3.83 -23.69
C GLU A 241 25.59 -4.91 -24.78
N GLN A 242 24.82 -6.00 -24.69
CA GLN A 242 24.81 -7.06 -25.71
C GLN A 242 24.33 -6.54 -27.06
N SER A 243 23.26 -5.74 -27.06
CA SER A 243 22.73 -5.07 -28.24
C SER A 243 23.83 -4.29 -28.95
N ALA A 244 24.54 -3.40 -28.24
CA ALA A 244 25.62 -2.61 -28.81
C ALA A 244 26.70 -3.46 -29.50
N LYS A 245 27.16 -4.55 -28.88
CA LYS A 245 28.19 -5.43 -29.45
C LYS A 245 27.74 -6.13 -30.75
N MET A 246 26.47 -6.56 -30.82
CA MET A 246 25.92 -7.17 -32.04
C MET A 246 25.62 -6.16 -33.15
N THR A 247 25.54 -4.89 -32.77
CA THR A 247 25.02 -3.81 -33.58
C THR A 247 26.09 -3.11 -34.42
N VAL A 248 27.37 -3.19 -34.03
CA VAL A 248 28.51 -2.75 -34.85
C VAL A 248 28.52 -3.42 -36.24
N GLY A 249 27.79 -4.53 -36.44
CA GLY A 249 27.61 -5.24 -37.71
C GLY A 249 26.26 -5.07 -38.43
N GLN A 250 25.41 -4.09 -38.08
CA GLN A 250 24.05 -3.89 -38.68
C GLN A 250 23.09 -5.10 -38.54
N ASN A 251 23.24 -5.90 -37.47
CA ASN A 251 22.40 -7.09 -37.24
C ASN A 251 21.02 -6.72 -36.68
N LYS A 252 19.94 -7.25 -37.28
CA LYS A 252 18.55 -7.12 -36.79
C LYS A 252 18.36 -7.63 -35.37
N GLU A 253 19.15 -8.63 -34.94
CA GLU A 253 19.13 -9.18 -33.59
C GLU A 253 19.56 -8.15 -32.54
N GLY A 254 20.52 -7.27 -32.88
CA GLY A 254 20.95 -6.19 -31.99
C GLY A 254 19.79 -5.23 -31.65
N VAL A 255 18.93 -4.94 -32.64
CA VAL A 255 17.76 -4.06 -32.44
C VAL A 255 16.72 -4.70 -31.51
N ALA A 256 16.45 -5.99 -31.72
CA ALA A 256 15.53 -6.74 -30.87
C ALA A 256 16.02 -6.78 -29.42
N LEU A 257 17.34 -6.86 -29.19
CA LEU A 257 17.92 -6.79 -27.84
C LEU A 257 17.76 -5.41 -27.21
N LEU A 258 17.93 -4.31 -27.95
CA LEU A 258 17.70 -2.96 -27.41
C LEU A 258 16.22 -2.74 -27.06
N GLN A 259 15.30 -3.21 -27.91
CA GLN A 259 13.87 -3.19 -27.60
C GLN A 259 13.56 -4.01 -26.36
N SER A 260 14.18 -5.19 -26.22
CA SER A 260 14.05 -6.02 -25.02
C SER A 260 14.61 -5.33 -23.77
N ALA A 261 15.73 -4.61 -23.90
CA ALA A 261 16.32 -3.82 -22.82
C ALA A 261 15.37 -2.72 -22.35
N LEU A 262 14.84 -1.91 -23.28
CA LEU A 262 13.87 -0.86 -22.96
C LEU A 262 12.59 -1.43 -22.35
N PHE A 263 12.10 -2.55 -22.88
CA PHE A 263 10.93 -3.24 -22.33
C PHE A 263 11.15 -3.69 -20.89
N LEU A 264 12.27 -4.38 -20.63
CA LEU A 264 12.61 -4.88 -19.31
C LEU A 264 12.89 -3.75 -18.32
N ASN A 265 13.42 -2.63 -18.80
CA ASN A 265 13.62 -1.43 -17.99
C ASN A 265 12.29 -0.78 -17.62
N GLY A 266 11.33 -0.66 -18.55
CA GLY A 266 9.99 -0.17 -18.23
C GLY A 266 9.28 -1.06 -17.20
N PHE A 267 9.51 -2.37 -17.28
CA PHE A 267 9.07 -3.32 -16.25
C PHE A 267 9.73 -3.07 -14.89
N ALA A 268 11.04 -2.80 -14.87
CA ALA A 268 11.76 -2.47 -13.66
C ALA A 268 11.29 -1.12 -13.07
N ASP A 269 11.14 -0.10 -13.91
CA ASP A 269 10.85 1.27 -13.52
C ASP A 269 9.50 1.43 -12.82
N HIS A 270 8.54 0.53 -13.07
CA HIS A 270 7.35 0.41 -12.22
C HIS A 270 7.71 0.33 -10.72
N PHE A 271 8.64 -0.57 -10.35
CA PHE A 271 9.07 -0.73 -8.96
C PHE A 271 9.96 0.41 -8.47
N LEU A 272 10.62 1.14 -9.39
CA LEU A 272 11.33 2.37 -9.07
C LEU A 272 10.35 3.50 -8.73
N GLU A 273 9.26 3.62 -9.48
CA GLU A 273 8.19 4.57 -9.20
C GLU A 273 7.52 4.24 -7.87
N ASP A 274 7.25 2.97 -7.59
CA ASP A 274 6.75 2.49 -6.30
C ASP A 274 7.61 2.90 -5.10
N ALA A 275 8.92 2.99 -5.31
CA ALA A 275 9.86 3.42 -4.29
C ALA A 275 9.64 4.86 -3.80
N PHE A 276 8.84 5.67 -4.50
CA PHE A 276 8.50 7.04 -4.10
C PHE A 276 7.17 7.16 -3.36
N SER A 277 6.29 6.15 -3.38
CA SER A 277 4.99 6.24 -2.70
C SER A 277 5.10 6.01 -1.20
N ALA A 278 4.58 6.98 -0.45
CA ALA A 278 4.53 6.90 1.01
C ALA A 278 3.80 5.64 1.53
N GLY A 279 2.75 5.18 0.85
CA GLY A 279 2.06 3.94 1.19
C GLY A 279 2.96 2.71 1.07
N HIS A 280 3.85 2.70 0.08
CA HIS A 280 4.76 1.58 -0.23
C HIS A 280 6.01 1.56 0.64
N LEU A 281 6.43 2.73 1.12
CA LEU A 281 7.54 2.87 2.06
C LEU A 281 7.18 2.40 3.47
N VAL A 282 5.94 2.65 3.90
CA VAL A 282 5.56 2.54 5.32
C VAL A 282 4.92 1.20 5.64
N VAL A 283 4.34 0.49 4.69
CA VAL A 283 3.62 -0.76 5.00
C VAL A 283 4.57 -1.94 5.19
N ASN A 284 4.21 -2.86 6.09
CA ASN A 284 4.96 -4.10 6.34
C ASN A 284 4.06 -5.24 5.88
N ARG A 285 4.22 -5.66 4.63
CA ARG A 285 3.45 -6.79 4.10
C ARG A 285 4.16 -8.09 4.44
N THR A 286 3.63 -8.81 5.42
CA THR A 286 3.87 -10.24 5.58
C THR A 286 2.60 -11.00 5.15
N MET A 287 2.71 -12.26 4.74
CA MET A 287 1.55 -13.08 4.32
C MET A 287 0.44 -13.19 5.39
N LEU A 288 0.76 -13.01 6.67
CA LEU A 288 -0.21 -12.96 7.76
C LEU A 288 -0.73 -11.54 8.01
N GLU A 289 0.09 -10.51 7.80
CA GLU A 289 -0.30 -9.11 7.97
C GLU A 289 -0.99 -8.51 6.73
N SER A 290 -0.90 -9.14 5.56
CA SER A 290 -1.72 -8.79 4.38
C SER A 290 -3.22 -8.96 4.67
N PHE A 291 -3.58 -9.91 5.55
CA PHE A 291 -4.93 -10.08 6.09
C PHE A 291 -5.29 -9.02 7.15
N THR A 292 -4.33 -8.26 7.68
CA THR A 292 -4.52 -7.26 8.74
C THR A 292 -4.28 -5.84 8.21
N ASN A 293 -5.27 -5.32 7.48
CA ASN A 293 -5.48 -3.91 7.09
C ASN A 293 -4.28 -3.07 6.63
N ASN A 294 -3.28 -3.72 6.04
CA ASN A 294 -2.15 -3.03 5.41
C ASN A 294 -2.59 -2.04 4.32
N LYS A 295 -3.73 -2.28 3.67
CA LYS A 295 -4.34 -1.33 2.72
C LYS A 295 -4.78 -0.02 3.39
N ALA A 296 -5.46 -0.07 4.53
CA ALA A 296 -5.91 1.16 5.17
C ALA A 296 -4.72 2.04 5.63
N LEU A 297 -3.62 1.39 6.04
CA LEU A 297 -2.37 2.07 6.37
C LEU A 297 -1.68 2.63 5.12
N HIS A 298 -1.64 1.84 4.04
CA HIS A 298 -1.17 2.22 2.72
C HIS A 298 -1.87 3.50 2.25
N ASP A 299 -3.19 3.46 2.10
CA ASP A 299 -4.02 4.56 1.60
C ASP A 299 -3.89 5.81 2.47
N PHE A 300 -3.76 5.62 3.79
CA PHE A 300 -3.55 6.72 4.72
C PHE A 300 -2.24 7.47 4.41
N TYR A 301 -1.13 6.75 4.25
CA TYR A 301 0.16 7.38 3.96
C TYR A 301 0.27 7.85 2.51
N SER A 302 -0.37 7.18 1.55
CA SER A 302 -0.51 7.70 0.18
C SER A 302 -1.20 9.06 0.18
N GLU A 303 -2.28 9.22 0.96
CA GLU A 303 -3.06 10.46 1.04
C GLU A 303 -2.39 11.60 1.83
N HIS A 304 -1.83 11.30 3.01
CA HIS A 304 -1.32 12.33 3.95
C HIS A 304 0.20 12.54 3.84
N GLY A 305 0.88 11.64 3.13
CA GLY A 305 2.30 11.61 2.94
C GLY A 305 3.11 11.34 4.22
N THR A 306 4.41 11.18 4.02
CA THR A 306 5.40 11.02 5.09
C THR A 306 6.68 11.77 4.74
N VAL A 307 7.43 12.20 5.77
CA VAL A 307 8.72 12.87 5.57
C VAL A 307 9.77 11.81 5.23
N VAL A 308 10.47 12.03 4.12
CA VAL A 308 11.54 11.15 3.63
C VAL A 308 12.77 11.97 3.29
N MET A 309 13.88 11.28 3.05
CA MET A 309 15.09 11.88 2.51
C MET A 309 15.77 10.94 1.51
N ASN A 310 16.65 11.46 0.65
CA ASN A 310 17.45 10.65 -0.28
C ASN A 310 18.96 10.81 -0.06
N ARG A 311 19.77 10.11 -0.87
CA ARG A 311 21.24 10.18 -0.78
C ARG A 311 21.83 11.49 -1.29
N LYS A 312 21.03 12.34 -1.94
CA LYS A 312 21.37 13.74 -2.26
C LYS A 312 21.10 14.72 -1.10
N ALA A 313 20.76 14.20 0.08
CA ALA A 313 20.44 14.96 1.30
C ALA A 313 19.19 15.85 1.18
N GLU A 314 18.36 15.61 0.17
CA GLU A 314 17.09 16.30 0.02
C GLU A 314 16.07 15.71 1.00
N ILE A 315 15.29 16.56 1.68
CA ILE A 315 14.22 16.16 2.60
C ILE A 315 12.90 16.70 2.05
N TRP A 316 11.88 15.85 1.92
CA TRP A 316 10.57 16.27 1.45
C TRP A 316 9.45 15.41 2.05
N ARG A 317 8.20 15.83 1.83
CA ARG A 317 7.02 15.00 2.11
C ARG A 317 6.67 14.21 0.86
N ALA A 318 6.92 12.91 0.88
CA ALA A 318 6.46 11.99 -0.16
C ALA A 318 4.96 11.73 0.03
N TYR A 319 4.20 11.76 -1.04
CA TYR A 319 2.83 11.26 -1.12
C TYR A 319 2.82 9.97 -1.94
N GLY A 320 1.66 9.35 -2.11
CA GLY A 320 1.53 8.16 -2.92
C GLY A 320 0.44 8.30 -3.96
N ASP A 321 -0.38 7.27 -4.04
CA ASP A 321 -1.22 6.94 -5.17
C ASP A 321 -2.38 7.92 -5.29
N GLY A 322 -2.65 8.32 -6.52
CA GLY A 322 -3.60 9.38 -6.81
C GLY A 322 -3.11 10.78 -6.40
N LYS A 323 -1.87 10.95 -5.91
CA LYS A 323 -1.29 12.23 -5.50
C LYS A 323 -0.09 12.67 -6.34
N PHE A 324 0.21 12.02 -7.46
CA PHE A 324 1.24 12.51 -8.38
C PHE A 324 0.84 13.89 -8.95
N GLU A 325 1.77 14.83 -8.87
CA GLU A 325 1.65 16.18 -9.42
C GLU A 325 2.93 16.54 -10.19
N GLU A 326 2.85 16.47 -11.51
CA GLU A 326 3.97 16.64 -12.44
C GLU A 326 4.80 17.91 -12.17
N GLN A 327 4.15 19.06 -11.96
CA GLN A 327 4.82 20.36 -11.89
C GLN A 327 5.50 20.67 -10.54
N THR A 328 5.38 19.76 -9.56
CA THR A 328 6.00 19.94 -8.25
C THR A 328 7.43 19.41 -8.23
N THR A 329 8.27 19.92 -7.33
CA THR A 329 9.63 19.37 -7.12
C THR A 329 9.60 17.88 -6.75
N ALA A 330 8.55 17.42 -6.05
CA ALA A 330 8.37 16.01 -5.74
C ALA A 330 8.07 15.19 -7.00
N GLY A 331 7.13 15.61 -7.84
CA GLY A 331 6.81 14.95 -9.10
C GLY A 331 7.99 14.92 -10.07
N GLN A 332 8.71 16.05 -10.21
CA GLN A 332 9.91 16.12 -11.04
C GLN A 332 11.02 15.17 -10.58
N ARG A 333 11.17 14.94 -9.27
CA ARG A 333 12.16 13.99 -8.75
C ARG A 333 11.89 12.56 -9.19
N ILE A 334 10.62 12.15 -9.29
CA ILE A 334 10.23 10.81 -9.72
C ILE A 334 10.55 10.65 -11.21
N ILE A 335 10.17 11.64 -12.04
CA ILE A 335 10.49 11.66 -13.48
C ILE A 335 12.01 11.59 -13.68
N LEU A 336 12.78 12.37 -12.93
CA LEU A 336 14.25 12.37 -13.00
C LEU A 336 14.87 11.02 -12.60
N ALA A 337 14.22 10.25 -11.70
CA ALA A 337 14.71 8.93 -11.32
C ALA A 337 14.53 7.92 -12.45
N VAL A 338 13.38 7.94 -13.13
CA VAL A 338 13.11 7.09 -14.30
C VAL A 338 13.98 7.52 -15.50
N GLU A 339 14.19 8.82 -15.68
CA GLU A 339 15.13 9.36 -16.67
C GLU A 339 16.56 8.85 -16.41
N ALA A 340 17.04 8.90 -15.16
CA ALA A 340 18.34 8.37 -14.77
C ALA A 340 18.45 6.84 -14.98
N SER A 341 17.36 6.10 -14.77
CA SER A 341 17.30 4.66 -15.09
C SER A 341 17.50 4.40 -16.59
N LEU A 342 16.84 5.17 -17.45
CA LEU A 342 17.04 5.09 -18.90
C LEU A 342 18.46 5.51 -19.34
N GLU A 343 19.02 6.53 -18.70
CA GLU A 343 20.39 6.98 -18.96
C GLU A 343 21.42 5.89 -18.66
N ASP A 344 21.25 5.10 -17.58
CA ASP A 344 22.14 3.99 -17.26
C ASP A 344 22.20 2.97 -18.42
N LEU A 345 21.06 2.66 -19.06
CA LEU A 345 21.01 1.81 -20.26
C LEU A 345 21.74 2.43 -21.45
N PHE A 346 21.52 3.72 -21.71
CA PHE A 346 22.13 4.42 -22.84
C PHE A 346 23.64 4.57 -22.67
N VAL A 347 24.10 4.85 -21.46
CA VAL A 347 25.52 4.88 -21.12
C VAL A 347 26.14 3.51 -21.35
N ALA A 348 25.50 2.43 -20.87
CA ALA A 348 25.99 1.07 -21.04
C ALA A 348 26.08 0.67 -22.53
N PHE A 349 25.03 0.95 -23.32
CA PHE A 349 25.05 0.75 -24.77
C PHE A 349 26.21 1.51 -25.43
N ASN A 350 26.35 2.80 -25.11
CA ASN A 350 27.36 3.67 -25.73
C ASN A 350 28.79 3.28 -25.36
N GLN A 351 29.02 2.82 -24.13
CA GLN A 351 30.31 2.30 -23.68
C GLN A 351 30.67 1.01 -24.43
N ALA A 352 29.75 0.05 -24.46
CA ALA A 352 29.93 -1.22 -25.15
C ALA A 352 30.13 -1.07 -26.67
N ALA A 353 29.52 -0.04 -27.29
CA ALA A 353 29.72 0.27 -28.71
C ALA A 353 31.11 0.89 -29.01
N LYS A 354 31.75 1.53 -28.02
CA LYS A 354 33.04 2.23 -28.20
C LYS A 354 34.26 1.38 -27.85
N LYS A 355 34.13 0.39 -26.96
CA LYS A 355 35.25 -0.39 -26.44
C LYS A 355 34.94 -1.88 -26.44
N GLU A 356 35.52 -2.63 -27.37
CA GLU A 356 35.31 -4.08 -27.49
C GLU A 356 35.72 -4.85 -26.20
N ASP A 357 36.79 -4.39 -25.53
CA ASP A 357 37.40 -5.02 -24.36
C ASP A 357 36.89 -4.51 -22.99
N GLU A 358 35.92 -3.60 -22.94
CA GLU A 358 35.43 -3.08 -21.67
C GLU A 358 34.63 -4.14 -20.91
N VAL A 359 34.96 -4.33 -19.63
CA VAL A 359 34.28 -5.27 -18.75
C VAL A 359 32.85 -4.78 -18.53
N LYS A 360 31.88 -5.62 -18.92
CA LYS A 360 30.45 -5.40 -18.74
C LYS A 360 30.13 -4.97 -17.32
N PHE A 361 29.15 -4.08 -17.15
CA PHE A 361 28.70 -3.63 -15.82
C PHE A 361 28.44 -4.82 -14.89
N PHE A 362 27.75 -5.83 -15.41
CA PHE A 362 27.38 -7.04 -14.69
C PHE A 362 28.57 -7.81 -14.11
N ASP A 363 29.71 -7.79 -14.81
CA ASP A 363 30.92 -8.50 -14.43
C ASP A 363 31.83 -7.66 -13.53
N ARG A 364 31.54 -6.36 -13.37
CA ARG A 364 32.19 -5.47 -12.40
C ARG A 364 31.57 -5.57 -10.99
N ILE A 365 30.37 -6.14 -10.85
CA ILE A 365 29.72 -6.32 -9.56
C ILE A 365 30.56 -7.26 -8.68
N PRO A 366 30.94 -6.86 -7.44
CA PRO A 366 31.76 -7.70 -6.58
C PRO A 366 31.13 -9.06 -6.30
N LEU A 367 31.93 -10.13 -6.31
CA LEU A 367 31.48 -11.47 -5.89
C LEU A 367 31.20 -11.55 -4.38
N ASP A 368 31.88 -10.72 -3.60
CA ASP A 368 31.64 -10.57 -2.16
C ASP A 368 30.27 -9.93 -1.90
N LYS A 369 29.32 -10.74 -1.42
CA LYS A 369 27.96 -10.32 -1.09
C LYS A 369 27.90 -9.12 -0.15
N SER A 370 28.84 -9.00 0.80
CA SER A 370 28.83 -7.90 1.77
C SER A 370 29.06 -6.53 1.13
N ARG A 371 29.68 -6.50 -0.06
CA ARG A 371 30.00 -5.29 -0.82
C ARG A 371 29.01 -4.97 -1.93
N GLN A 372 28.18 -5.93 -2.33
CA GLN A 372 27.25 -5.78 -3.45
C GLN A 372 26.26 -4.65 -3.24
N ALA A 373 25.64 -4.55 -2.05
CA ALA A 373 24.63 -3.54 -1.79
C ALA A 373 25.19 -2.11 -1.97
N ILE A 374 26.31 -1.79 -1.33
CA ILE A 374 26.95 -0.47 -1.48
C ILE A 374 27.41 -0.22 -2.92
N TYR A 375 28.00 -1.23 -3.57
CA TYR A 375 28.41 -1.11 -4.96
C TYR A 375 27.23 -0.72 -5.87
N LEU A 376 26.09 -1.43 -5.74
CA LEU A 376 24.90 -1.15 -6.54
C LEU A 376 24.33 0.24 -6.26
N LEU A 377 24.31 0.66 -4.99
CA LEU A 377 23.88 2.00 -4.61
C LEU A 377 24.75 3.09 -5.24
N ASP A 378 26.07 2.88 -5.28
CA ASP A 378 27.02 3.86 -5.80
C ASP A 378 27.06 3.92 -7.33
N HIS A 379 26.59 2.88 -8.02
CA HIS A 379 26.74 2.75 -9.48
C HIS A 379 25.42 2.72 -10.25
N ILE A 380 24.25 2.64 -9.59
CA ILE A 380 22.94 2.81 -10.22
C ILE A 380 22.42 4.20 -9.86
N SER A 381 22.34 5.07 -10.87
CA SER A 381 22.24 6.51 -10.68
C SER A 381 20.96 6.93 -9.96
N CYS A 382 19.83 6.30 -10.31
CA CYS A 382 18.52 6.62 -9.76
C CYS A 382 18.38 6.27 -8.27
N LEU A 383 19.18 5.35 -7.73
CA LEU A 383 19.13 4.97 -6.31
C LEU A 383 19.58 6.09 -5.38
N ASN A 384 20.22 7.14 -5.93
CA ASN A 384 20.52 8.35 -5.17
C ASN A 384 19.30 9.27 -4.99
N LEU A 385 18.26 9.09 -5.81
CA LEU A 385 17.06 9.94 -5.84
C LEU A 385 15.92 9.36 -5.00
N VAL A 386 15.85 8.02 -4.89
CA VAL A 386 14.80 7.35 -4.12
C VAL A 386 14.89 7.67 -2.63
N PRO A 387 13.76 7.64 -1.91
CA PRO A 387 13.72 7.66 -0.45
C PRO A 387 14.66 6.62 0.18
N ILE A 388 15.54 7.05 1.09
CA ILE A 388 16.29 6.14 1.95
C ILE A 388 15.28 5.42 2.87
N PRO A 389 15.32 4.07 2.96
CA PRO A 389 14.49 3.33 3.90
C PRO A 389 14.73 3.82 5.33
N TYR A 390 13.64 4.01 6.09
CA TYR A 390 13.74 4.38 7.50
C TYR A 390 14.65 3.43 8.28
N ASN A 391 15.31 3.96 9.30
CA ASN A 391 16.27 3.28 10.17
C ASN A 391 17.63 2.96 9.50
N SER A 392 17.91 3.50 8.33
CA SER A 392 19.20 3.28 7.65
C SER A 392 20.37 3.96 8.36
N LYS A 393 21.59 3.42 8.24
CA LYS A 393 22.81 4.03 8.78
C LYS A 393 23.30 5.13 7.83
N LEU A 394 22.89 6.37 8.06
CA LEU A 394 23.19 7.51 7.17
C LEU A 394 24.69 7.70 6.94
N GLU A 395 25.52 7.49 7.96
CA GLU A 395 26.99 7.60 7.88
C GLU A 395 27.61 6.70 6.80
N SER A 396 26.95 5.57 6.50
CA SER A 396 27.41 4.60 5.49
C SER A 396 26.81 4.80 4.10
N LEU A 397 25.76 5.61 4.00
CA LEU A 397 24.98 5.78 2.76
C LEU A 397 25.21 7.12 2.09
N MET A 398 25.41 8.17 2.89
CA MET A 398 25.64 9.51 2.36
C MET A 398 27.07 9.61 1.79
N PRO A 399 27.28 10.42 0.73
CA PRO A 399 28.62 10.77 0.27
C PRO A 399 29.47 11.29 1.44
N LYS A 400 30.77 10.98 1.45
CA LYS A 400 31.67 11.25 2.59
C LYS A 400 31.75 12.72 2.98
N GLU A 401 31.51 13.61 2.02
CA GLU A 401 31.55 15.06 2.16
C GLU A 401 30.25 15.62 2.76
N THR A 402 29.21 14.79 2.93
CA THR A 402 27.91 15.23 3.42
C THR A 402 27.92 15.41 4.94
N THR A 403 27.59 16.61 5.41
CA THR A 403 27.39 16.87 6.84
C THR A 403 25.99 16.42 7.27
N LEU A 404 25.91 15.44 8.17
CA LEU A 404 24.63 14.91 8.66
C LEU A 404 23.94 15.87 9.63
N THR A 405 22.79 16.43 9.22
CA THR A 405 22.00 17.36 10.05
C THR A 405 21.02 16.64 10.99
N ALA A 406 20.50 17.36 11.98
CA ALA A 406 19.45 16.85 12.87
C ALA A 406 18.16 16.48 12.11
N ASP A 407 17.81 17.26 11.09
CA ASP A 407 16.62 17.02 10.27
C ASP A 407 16.75 15.77 9.42
N MET A 408 17.95 15.49 8.86
CA MET A 408 18.22 14.22 8.16
C MET A 408 18.05 13.04 9.11
N ARG A 409 18.63 13.12 10.32
CA ARG A 409 18.48 12.07 11.33
C ARG A 409 17.01 11.87 11.72
N LYS A 410 16.22 12.94 11.79
CA LYS A 410 14.78 12.90 12.07
C LYS A 410 13.99 12.29 10.92
N ALA A 411 14.27 12.66 9.67
CA ALA A 411 13.61 12.12 8.47
C ALA A 411 13.89 10.63 8.27
N ASN A 412 15.04 10.14 8.69
CA ASN A 412 15.41 8.72 8.62
C ASN A 412 14.90 7.88 9.82
N GLN A 413 14.25 8.46 10.82
CA GLN A 413 13.71 7.69 11.95
C GLN A 413 12.47 6.88 11.56
N LEU A 414 12.32 5.70 12.16
CA LEU A 414 11.05 4.98 12.07
C LEU A 414 9.90 5.86 12.52
N LEU A 415 8.80 5.79 11.79
CA LEU A 415 7.61 6.56 12.05
C LEU A 415 6.99 6.12 13.38
N TYR A 416 7.20 6.96 14.39
CA TYR A 416 6.84 6.69 15.77
C TYR A 416 5.38 6.26 15.95
N TYR A 417 4.47 6.87 15.16
CA TYR A 417 3.03 6.64 15.25
C TYR A 417 2.48 5.65 14.26
N ARG A 418 3.30 5.03 13.43
CA ARG A 418 2.82 4.14 12.38
C ARG A 418 1.82 3.10 12.88
N ASN A 419 2.16 2.37 13.94
CA ASN A 419 1.30 1.32 14.47
C ASN A 419 0.08 1.89 15.21
N PHE A 420 0.19 3.10 15.74
CA PHE A 420 -0.96 3.79 16.28
C PHE A 420 -1.94 4.20 15.18
N ILE A 421 -1.47 4.82 14.11
CA ILE A 421 -2.27 5.13 12.92
C ILE A 421 -2.89 3.84 12.38
N ARG A 422 -2.13 2.74 12.28
CA ARG A 422 -2.65 1.42 11.89
C ARG A 422 -3.86 1.01 12.75
N SER A 423 -3.79 1.22 14.06
CA SER A 423 -4.92 0.92 14.98
C SER A 423 -6.16 1.80 14.75
N ARG A 424 -6.02 2.97 14.14
CA ARG A 424 -7.13 3.88 13.81
C ARG A 424 -7.72 3.60 12.44
N VAL A 425 -6.85 3.41 11.45
CA VAL A 425 -7.26 3.28 10.05
C VAL A 425 -7.69 1.86 9.69
N GLY A 426 -7.10 0.85 10.34
CA GLY A 426 -7.43 -0.55 10.12
C GLY A 426 -8.70 -1.00 10.80
N ASN A 427 -9.26 -2.09 10.28
CA ASN A 427 -10.21 -2.91 11.02
C ASN A 427 -9.51 -3.48 12.26
N SER A 428 -10.24 -3.70 13.35
CA SER A 428 -9.65 -4.17 14.60
C SER A 428 -10.54 -5.19 15.27
N PHE A 429 -9.93 -6.21 15.88
CA PHE A 429 -10.63 -7.12 16.77
C PHE A 429 -10.20 -6.88 18.22
N MET A 430 -11.18 -6.69 19.09
CA MET A 430 -10.97 -6.41 20.51
C MET A 430 -11.66 -7.44 21.39
N VAL A 431 -11.05 -7.68 22.55
CA VAL A 431 -11.68 -8.37 23.67
C VAL A 431 -11.69 -7.43 24.86
N ALA A 432 -12.82 -7.33 25.55
CA ALA A 432 -12.92 -6.55 26.77
C ALA A 432 -13.47 -7.38 27.92
N ARG A 433 -12.97 -7.13 29.13
CA ARG A 433 -13.61 -7.63 30.36
C ARG A 433 -14.64 -6.61 30.81
N LEU A 434 -15.90 -7.01 30.88
CA LEU A 434 -16.99 -6.19 31.36
C LEU A 434 -17.18 -6.45 32.86
N ASN A 435 -17.08 -5.39 33.66
CA ASN A 435 -17.50 -5.41 35.05
C ASN A 435 -18.60 -4.36 35.22
N SER A 436 -19.59 -4.63 36.07
CA SER A 436 -20.54 -3.59 36.42
C SER A 436 -19.82 -2.37 37.02
N ALA A 437 -20.26 -1.20 36.57
CA ALA A 437 -20.10 0.05 37.29
C ALA A 437 -21.35 0.29 38.13
N ALA A 438 -21.20 0.84 39.34
CA ALA A 438 -22.31 1.21 40.23
C ALA A 438 -23.09 0.05 40.91
N GLY A 439 -22.49 -1.12 41.12
CA GLY A 439 -23.01 -2.13 42.04
C GLY A 439 -23.97 -3.17 41.43
N ASP A 440 -24.16 -3.20 40.11
CA ASP A 440 -24.89 -4.28 39.46
C ASP A 440 -24.10 -5.61 39.55
N PRO A 441 -24.76 -6.75 39.71
CA PRO A 441 -24.09 -8.02 39.91
C PRO A 441 -23.61 -8.66 38.60
N TYR A 442 -23.36 -7.91 37.52
CA TYR A 442 -23.01 -8.51 36.23
C TYR A 442 -21.51 -8.40 35.93
N ALA A 443 -20.95 -9.49 35.39
CA ALA A 443 -19.62 -9.49 34.81
C ALA A 443 -19.56 -10.41 33.60
N GLY A 444 -18.61 -10.15 32.71
CA GLY A 444 -18.55 -10.89 31.46
C GLY A 444 -17.45 -10.44 30.53
N PHE A 445 -17.61 -10.77 29.25
CA PHE A 445 -16.66 -10.44 28.20
C PHE A 445 -17.39 -9.87 26.98
N GLU A 446 -16.71 -8.97 26.28
CA GLU A 446 -17.10 -8.44 24.99
C GLU A 446 -16.09 -8.89 23.94
N PHE A 447 -16.59 -9.28 22.77
CA PHE A 447 -15.83 -9.38 21.54
C PHE A 447 -16.33 -8.29 20.59
N ARG A 448 -15.42 -7.55 19.97
CA ARG A 448 -15.79 -6.42 19.11
C ARG A 448 -14.95 -6.40 17.85
N VAL A 449 -15.62 -6.19 16.72
CA VAL A 449 -15.01 -5.86 15.43
C VAL A 449 -15.29 -4.39 15.16
N ASN A 450 -14.25 -3.61 14.91
CA ASN A 450 -14.40 -2.30 14.30
C ASN A 450 -13.94 -2.40 12.85
N ALA A 451 -14.69 -1.81 11.93
CA ALA A 451 -14.38 -1.91 10.52
C ALA A 451 -14.73 -0.64 9.74
N LEU A 452 -14.07 -0.46 8.59
CA LEU A 452 -14.38 0.54 7.55
C LEU A 452 -14.53 1.97 8.07
N ASN A 453 -13.50 2.79 7.86
CA ASN A 453 -13.61 4.21 8.14
C ASN A 453 -14.30 4.94 6.98
N PHE A 454 -15.55 5.39 7.19
CA PHE A 454 -16.27 6.19 6.19
C PHE A 454 -15.94 7.69 6.29
N SER A 455 -15.30 8.14 7.38
CA SER A 455 -14.82 9.51 7.51
C SER A 455 -13.57 9.54 8.39
N LYS A 456 -12.58 10.33 7.97
CA LYS A 456 -11.33 10.55 8.70
C LYS A 456 -10.85 11.99 8.46
N ARG A 457 -10.29 12.62 9.48
CA ARG A 457 -9.56 13.89 9.36
C ARG A 457 -8.28 13.80 10.16
N TYR A 458 -7.16 14.00 9.47
CA TYR A 458 -5.83 13.98 10.08
C TYR A 458 -5.09 15.27 9.72
N LYS A 459 -4.84 16.12 10.71
CA LYS A 459 -4.41 17.51 10.49
C LYS A 459 -3.01 17.75 11.02
N TYR A 460 -2.29 18.66 10.37
CA TYR A 460 -1.04 19.24 10.86
C TYR A 460 -1.27 20.71 11.20
N ASN A 461 -0.50 21.24 12.15
CA ASN A 461 -0.46 22.68 12.42
C ASN A 461 0.34 23.41 11.32
N GLU A 462 0.36 24.75 11.37
CA GLU A 462 1.06 25.58 10.36
C GLU A 462 2.56 25.29 10.26
N GLN A 463 3.17 24.77 11.32
CA GLN A 463 4.58 24.38 11.39
C GLN A 463 4.81 22.92 10.95
N GLY A 464 3.77 22.23 10.45
CA GLY A 464 3.82 20.84 10.02
C GLY A 464 3.86 19.81 11.17
N GLY A 465 3.66 20.26 12.41
CA GLY A 465 3.61 19.42 13.61
C GLY A 465 2.20 18.97 13.99
N LYS A 466 2.09 18.23 15.08
CA LYS A 466 0.83 17.71 15.63
C LYS A 466 0.38 18.39 16.91
N LYS A 467 1.26 19.10 17.63
CA LYS A 467 0.87 19.77 18.88
C LYS A 467 -0.33 20.70 18.69
N GLY A 468 -1.35 20.54 19.54
CA GLY A 468 -2.59 21.30 19.53
C GLY A 468 -3.64 20.79 18.53
N MET A 469 -3.33 19.77 17.73
CA MET A 469 -4.26 19.26 16.73
C MET A 469 -5.27 18.26 17.31
N VAL A 470 -6.42 18.17 16.64
CA VAL A 470 -7.42 17.12 16.83
C VAL A 470 -7.56 16.35 15.53
N ASP A 471 -7.47 15.04 15.64
CA ASP A 471 -7.81 14.11 14.58
C ASP A 471 -9.08 13.35 14.93
N ASP A 472 -9.83 12.95 13.91
CA ASP A 472 -11.07 12.19 14.07
C ASP A 472 -11.22 11.07 13.05
N TRP A 473 -11.81 9.96 13.49
CA TRP A 473 -12.07 8.77 12.67
C TRP A 473 -13.43 8.20 13.01
N PHE A 474 -14.26 8.04 11.99
CA PHE A 474 -15.59 7.46 12.09
C PHE A 474 -15.67 6.19 11.25
N GLY A 475 -16.22 5.13 11.85
CA GLY A 475 -16.38 3.84 11.19
C GLY A 475 -17.52 3.04 11.79
N TYR A 476 -17.59 1.77 11.42
CA TYR A 476 -18.60 0.86 11.92
C TYR A 476 -18.06 -0.02 13.05
N THR A 477 -18.98 -0.50 13.87
CA THR A 477 -18.69 -1.45 14.95
C THR A 477 -19.75 -2.54 15.00
N LEU A 478 -19.30 -3.71 15.41
CA LEU A 478 -20.13 -4.84 15.78
C LEU A 478 -19.56 -5.46 17.06
N ALA A 479 -20.42 -5.68 18.05
CA ALA A 479 -20.06 -6.25 19.34
C ALA A 479 -20.95 -7.43 19.70
N TYR A 480 -20.33 -8.40 20.37
CA TYR A 480 -20.98 -9.52 21.04
C TYR A 480 -20.59 -9.53 22.51
N ASN A 481 -21.57 -9.44 23.40
CA ASN A 481 -21.36 -9.47 24.83
C ASN A 481 -21.93 -10.75 25.44
N PHE A 482 -21.15 -11.36 26.33
CA PHE A 482 -21.60 -12.43 27.22
C PHE A 482 -21.52 -11.93 28.66
N LEU A 483 -22.65 -11.88 29.35
CA LEU A 483 -22.77 -11.38 30.73
C LEU A 483 -23.37 -12.48 31.62
N ARG A 484 -22.83 -12.62 32.84
CA ARG A 484 -23.34 -13.52 33.87
C ARG A 484 -23.71 -12.75 35.13
N SER A 485 -24.93 -12.98 35.63
CA SER A 485 -25.36 -12.45 36.93
C SER A 485 -24.65 -13.18 38.08
N ARG A 486 -24.16 -12.40 39.06
CA ARG A 486 -23.50 -12.83 40.29
C ARG A 486 -24.46 -12.84 41.49
N ALA A 487 -25.66 -12.25 41.39
CA ALA A 487 -26.58 -12.10 42.52
C ALA A 487 -27.70 -13.15 42.57
N GLU A 488 -28.07 -13.77 41.45
CA GLU A 488 -29.17 -14.73 41.42
C GLU A 488 -28.67 -16.14 41.11
N ALA A 489 -29.03 -17.11 41.95
CA ALA A 489 -28.98 -18.53 41.64
C ALA A 489 -30.38 -18.99 41.17
N PRO A 490 -30.51 -19.70 40.02
CA PRO A 490 -29.44 -20.06 39.09
C PRO A 490 -28.92 -18.84 38.32
N HIS A 491 -27.59 -18.82 38.10
CA HIS A 491 -26.92 -17.76 37.35
C HIS A 491 -27.59 -17.54 35.99
N GLN A 492 -28.11 -16.33 35.78
CA GLN A 492 -28.70 -15.96 34.50
C GLN A 492 -27.60 -15.48 33.56
N ASN A 493 -27.54 -16.12 32.40
CA ASN A 493 -26.69 -15.71 31.28
C ASN A 493 -27.47 -14.77 30.38
N THR A 494 -26.83 -13.66 30.03
CA THR A 494 -27.35 -12.66 29.11
C THR A 494 -26.39 -12.54 27.95
N TYR A 495 -26.92 -12.60 26.73
CA TYR A 495 -26.16 -12.39 25.51
C TYR A 495 -26.61 -11.09 24.86
N GLN A 496 -25.72 -10.34 24.24
CA GLN A 496 -26.10 -9.17 23.45
C GLN A 496 -25.31 -9.12 22.16
N ILE A 497 -26.00 -8.85 21.05
CA ILE A 497 -25.38 -8.50 19.77
C ILE A 497 -25.79 -7.07 19.47
N SER A 498 -24.81 -6.21 19.20
CA SER A 498 -25.05 -4.81 18.87
C SER A 498 -24.14 -4.35 17.75
N GLY A 499 -24.65 -3.43 16.93
CA GLY A 499 -23.88 -2.81 15.86
C GLY A 499 -24.22 -1.34 15.74
N GLY A 500 -23.32 -0.57 15.14
CA GLY A 500 -23.53 0.86 14.96
C GLY A 500 -22.28 1.60 14.57
N LEU A 501 -22.15 2.81 15.12
CA LEU A 501 -21.11 3.76 14.76
C LEU A 501 -20.01 3.80 15.81
N ARG A 502 -18.76 3.88 15.34
CA ARG A 502 -17.57 4.15 16.12
C ARG A 502 -17.09 5.56 15.81
N ALA A 503 -16.66 6.29 16.83
CA ALA A 503 -15.87 7.50 16.69
C ALA A 503 -14.58 7.38 17.51
N ASN A 504 -13.46 7.84 16.96
CA ASN A 504 -12.22 8.07 17.68
C ASN A 504 -11.83 9.53 17.51
N LEU A 505 -11.29 10.14 18.56
CA LEU A 505 -10.83 11.52 18.62
C LEU A 505 -9.47 11.51 19.32
N ASP A 506 -8.43 12.00 18.66
CA ASP A 506 -7.09 12.06 19.24
C ASP A 506 -6.66 13.52 19.39
N TYR A 507 -6.50 13.98 20.64
CA TYR A 507 -6.05 15.33 20.96
C TYR A 507 -4.57 15.37 21.32
N TRP A 508 -3.79 16.10 20.53
CA TRP A 508 -2.33 16.07 20.57
C TRP A 508 -1.75 17.14 21.49
N PHE A 509 -1.16 16.71 22.61
CA PHE A 509 -0.47 17.59 23.56
C PHE A 509 0.96 17.92 23.13
N ALA A 510 1.57 17.05 22.31
CA ALA A 510 2.91 17.22 21.79
C ALA A 510 3.07 16.47 20.47
N GLU A 511 4.20 16.67 19.80
CA GLU A 511 4.56 15.92 18.59
C GLU A 511 4.58 14.41 18.81
N LYS A 512 4.87 13.93 20.04
CA LYS A 512 4.98 12.50 20.41
C LYS A 512 3.87 11.97 21.36
N ARG A 513 2.89 12.80 21.75
CA ARG A 513 1.89 12.45 22.78
C ARG A 513 0.50 13.02 22.48
N PHE A 514 -0.52 12.18 22.59
CA PHE A 514 -1.93 12.59 22.48
C PHE A 514 -2.82 11.75 23.41
N LEU A 515 -3.95 12.33 23.83
CA LEU A 515 -5.03 11.59 24.50
C LEU A 515 -5.99 11.07 23.45
N GLY A 516 -6.17 9.75 23.41
CA GLY A 516 -7.23 9.16 22.60
C GLY A 516 -8.53 9.12 23.37
N MET A 517 -9.61 9.57 22.74
CA MET A 517 -10.98 9.39 23.18
C MET A 517 -11.70 8.57 22.12
N TYR A 518 -12.62 7.72 22.53
CA TYR A 518 -13.42 6.96 21.59
C TYR A 518 -14.82 6.75 22.12
N SER A 519 -15.76 6.52 21.22
CA SER A 519 -17.14 6.25 21.57
C SER A 519 -17.78 5.27 20.61
N TYR A 520 -18.73 4.51 21.12
CA TYR A 520 -19.61 3.66 20.32
C TYR A 520 -21.05 4.10 20.52
N MET A 521 -21.78 4.24 19.42
CA MET A 521 -23.23 4.43 19.41
C MET A 521 -23.85 3.21 18.75
N GLU A 522 -24.34 2.29 19.57
CA GLU A 522 -24.79 0.97 19.11
C GLU A 522 -26.24 0.70 19.47
N THR A 523 -26.93 0.02 18.56
CA THR A 523 -28.25 -0.57 18.80
C THR A 523 -28.16 -2.07 18.56
N GLY A 524 -29.02 -2.83 19.22
CA GLY A 524 -28.94 -4.29 19.11
C GLY A 524 -30.03 -5.03 19.84
N LEU A 525 -29.80 -6.33 20.00
CA LEU A 525 -30.69 -7.25 20.69
C LEU A 525 -29.96 -7.87 21.88
N ARG A 526 -30.60 -7.83 23.03
CA ARG A 526 -30.21 -8.54 24.24
C ARG A 526 -31.12 -9.75 24.44
N PHE A 527 -30.52 -10.90 24.70
CA PHE A 527 -31.19 -12.16 24.93
C PHE A 527 -31.05 -12.54 26.40
N GLU A 528 -32.18 -12.56 27.11
CA GLU A 528 -32.25 -12.91 28.52
C GLU A 528 -33.44 -13.84 28.73
N LYS A 529 -33.22 -15.01 29.36
CA LYS A 529 -34.26 -16.05 29.58
C LYS A 529 -35.04 -16.43 28.30
N GLY A 530 -34.36 -16.52 27.17
CA GLY A 530 -34.97 -16.88 25.88
C GLY A 530 -35.82 -15.78 25.23
N LYS A 531 -35.83 -14.55 25.76
CA LYS A 531 -36.52 -13.40 25.17
C LYS A 531 -35.51 -12.42 24.60
N ALA A 532 -35.79 -11.92 23.39
CA ALA A 532 -35.03 -10.83 22.77
C ALA A 532 -35.62 -9.48 23.19
N GLU A 533 -34.76 -8.53 23.53
CA GLU A 533 -35.11 -7.15 23.86
C GLU A 533 -34.22 -6.18 23.09
N PRO A 534 -34.79 -5.16 22.42
CA PRO A 534 -34.00 -4.13 21.79
C PRO A 534 -33.26 -3.30 22.85
N VAL A 535 -32.00 -3.00 22.57
CA VAL A 535 -31.13 -2.21 23.45
C VAL A 535 -30.43 -1.10 22.69
N PHE A 536 -30.19 0.00 23.40
CA PHE A 536 -29.31 1.09 22.96
C PHE A 536 -28.13 1.16 23.92
N ALA A 537 -26.91 1.04 23.40
CA ALA A 537 -25.69 0.90 24.18
C ALA A 537 -24.64 1.96 23.77
N PRO A 538 -24.88 3.25 24.09
CA PRO A 538 -23.86 4.27 23.89
C PRO A 538 -22.72 4.03 24.87
N SER A 539 -21.49 4.35 24.48
CA SER A 539 -20.34 4.25 25.35
C SER A 539 -19.26 5.24 24.99
N ILE A 540 -18.44 5.58 25.99
CA ILE A 540 -17.31 6.49 25.87
C ILE A 540 -16.10 5.88 26.57
N GLY A 541 -14.94 6.02 25.98
CA GLY A 541 -13.70 5.52 26.52
C GLY A 541 -12.51 6.43 26.25
N ILE A 542 -11.44 6.15 26.97
CA ILE A 542 -10.16 6.85 26.88
C ILE A 542 -9.04 5.85 26.60
N HIS A 543 -8.08 6.28 25.79
CA HIS A 543 -6.87 5.55 25.46
C HIS A 543 -5.66 6.38 25.89
N LEU A 544 -5.00 5.93 26.96
CA LEU A 544 -3.92 6.63 27.65
C LEU A 544 -2.51 6.19 27.21
N GLY A 545 -2.40 5.08 26.47
CA GLY A 545 -1.09 4.54 26.03
C GLY A 545 -0.26 5.57 25.26
N SER A 546 -0.89 6.24 24.30
CA SER A 546 -0.29 7.32 23.53
C SER A 546 0.10 8.55 24.33
N LEU A 547 -0.60 8.84 25.43
CA LEU A 547 -0.32 9.99 26.29
C LEU A 547 0.93 9.74 27.13
N PHE A 548 1.06 8.52 27.67
CA PHE A 548 2.19 8.09 28.48
C PHE A 548 3.35 7.53 27.67
N ASN A 549 3.29 7.63 26.34
CA ASN A 549 4.33 7.12 25.45
C ASN A 549 4.54 5.59 25.57
N VAL A 550 3.51 4.86 25.99
CA VAL A 550 3.47 3.40 26.07
C VAL A 550 2.79 2.88 24.82
N ASN A 551 3.59 2.42 23.86
CA ASN A 551 3.08 1.89 22.60
C ASN A 551 3.09 0.35 22.60
N TYR A 552 2.02 -0.24 23.13
CA TYR A 552 1.82 -1.69 23.09
C TYR A 552 1.88 -2.28 21.68
N TYR A 553 1.53 -1.49 20.66
CA TYR A 553 1.50 -1.93 19.26
C TYR A 553 2.87 -2.08 18.62
N ASN A 554 3.93 -1.58 19.26
CA ASN A 554 5.31 -1.81 18.85
C ASN A 554 5.92 -3.06 19.52
N MET A 555 5.21 -3.67 20.49
CA MET A 555 5.71 -4.85 21.19
C MET A 555 5.40 -6.14 20.39
N PRO A 556 6.27 -7.16 20.46
CA PRO A 556 5.95 -8.49 19.95
C PRO A 556 4.64 -9.02 20.56
N GLY A 557 3.85 -9.77 19.80
CA GLY A 557 2.52 -10.25 20.23
C GLY A 557 2.53 -10.99 21.57
N TRP A 558 3.56 -11.81 21.83
CA TRP A 558 3.73 -12.56 23.07
C TRP A 558 3.94 -11.68 24.32
N LEU A 559 4.49 -10.46 24.14
CA LEU A 559 4.69 -9.50 25.23
C LEU A 559 3.52 -8.51 25.33
N ARG A 560 2.97 -8.13 24.18
CA ARG A 560 1.89 -7.14 24.06
C ARG A 560 0.67 -7.51 24.90
N LEU A 561 0.14 -8.73 24.74
CA LEU A 561 -1.10 -9.13 25.42
C LEU A 561 -0.94 -9.20 26.95
N PRO A 562 0.11 -9.83 27.50
CA PRO A 562 0.38 -9.75 28.94
C PRO A 562 0.56 -8.31 29.45
N ALA A 563 1.29 -7.47 28.72
CA ALA A 563 1.53 -6.08 29.14
C ALA A 563 0.22 -5.25 29.18
N MET A 564 -0.63 -5.40 28.17
CA MET A 564 -1.95 -4.75 28.14
C MET A 564 -2.89 -5.26 29.25
N TYR A 565 -2.79 -6.54 29.60
CA TYR A 565 -3.57 -7.11 30.70
C TYR A 565 -3.13 -6.57 32.07
N LEU A 566 -1.81 -6.47 32.31
CA LEU A 566 -1.26 -5.96 33.56
C LEU A 566 -1.47 -4.46 33.73
N LEU A 567 -1.40 -3.69 32.63
CA LEU A 567 -1.59 -2.24 32.63
C LEU A 567 -2.58 -1.84 31.53
N PRO A 568 -3.90 -1.97 31.78
CA PRO A 568 -4.93 -1.62 30.80
C PRO A 568 -5.02 -0.10 30.65
N LEU A 569 -4.49 0.43 29.54
CA LEU A 569 -4.51 1.87 29.24
C LEU A 569 -5.67 2.28 28.33
N LYS A 570 -6.58 1.34 28.02
CA LYS A 570 -7.77 1.57 27.21
C LYS A 570 -9.00 1.15 28.01
N ILE A 571 -9.77 2.14 28.45
CA ILE A 571 -10.85 1.96 29.42
C ILE A 571 -12.11 2.62 28.88
N ARG A 572 -13.24 1.94 29.03
CA ARG A 572 -14.55 2.38 28.55
C ARG A 572 -15.60 2.33 29.65
N TYR A 573 -16.52 3.29 29.62
CA TYR A 573 -17.75 3.30 30.37
C TYR A 573 -18.94 3.21 29.41
N ALA A 574 -19.90 2.34 29.72
CA ALA A 574 -21.00 2.00 28.83
C ALA A 574 -22.30 1.76 29.61
N PRO A 575 -23.27 2.69 29.56
CA PRO A 575 -24.66 2.39 29.91
C PRO A 575 -25.34 1.58 28.81
N VAL A 576 -26.16 0.59 29.19
CA VAL A 576 -27.02 -0.18 28.30
C VAL A 576 -28.47 0.10 28.68
N PHE A 577 -29.17 0.80 27.79
CA PHE A 577 -30.58 1.14 27.94
C PHE A 577 -31.44 0.06 27.30
N SER A 578 -32.52 -0.29 27.99
CA SER A 578 -33.55 -1.19 27.47
C SER A 578 -34.93 -0.66 27.85
N PHE A 579 -35.96 -1.05 27.11
CA PHE A 579 -37.31 -0.52 27.34
C PHE A 579 -37.98 -1.07 28.60
N LYS A 580 -37.57 -2.25 29.07
CA LYS A 580 -38.23 -2.96 30.17
C LYS A 580 -37.46 -2.92 31.49
N HIS A 581 -36.21 -2.46 31.48
CA HIS A 581 -35.32 -2.54 32.65
C HIS A 581 -34.58 -1.22 32.84
N ALA A 582 -34.18 -0.96 34.08
CA ALA A 582 -33.29 0.15 34.39
C ALA A 582 -31.96 0.03 33.60
N PRO A 583 -31.32 1.17 33.27
CA PRO A 583 -30.03 1.15 32.58
C PRO A 583 -29.00 0.35 33.37
N ARG A 584 -28.30 -0.57 32.69
CA ARG A 584 -27.18 -1.31 33.29
C ARG A 584 -25.88 -0.61 32.95
N HIS A 585 -25.01 -0.38 33.92
CA HIS A 585 -23.77 0.37 33.71
C HIS A 585 -22.56 -0.55 33.75
N PHE A 586 -21.67 -0.40 32.77
CA PHE A 586 -20.47 -1.22 32.64
C PHE A 586 -19.21 -0.36 32.56
N ALA A 587 -18.16 -0.85 33.20
CA ALA A 587 -16.79 -0.43 32.95
C ALA A 587 -16.03 -1.58 32.28
N ALA A 588 -15.25 -1.26 31.26
CA ALA A 588 -14.49 -2.23 30.49
C ALA A 588 -13.02 -1.83 30.39
N ALA A 589 -12.14 -2.80 30.56
CA ALA A 589 -10.75 -2.71 30.13
C ALA A 589 -10.62 -3.46 28.79
N GLU A 590 -10.13 -2.77 27.77
CA GLU A 590 -10.13 -3.26 26.38
C GLU A 590 -8.73 -3.70 25.94
N LEU A 591 -8.68 -4.85 25.28
CA LEU A 591 -7.48 -5.46 24.73
C LEU A 591 -7.63 -5.62 23.23
N ASP A 592 -6.84 -4.88 22.46
CA ASP A 592 -6.78 -5.03 21.02
C ASP A 592 -5.94 -6.25 20.62
N LEU A 593 -6.57 -7.26 20.02
CA LEU A 593 -5.91 -8.51 19.65
C LEU A 593 -5.16 -8.37 18.31
N PHE A 594 -5.77 -7.76 17.30
CA PHE A 594 -5.12 -7.51 16.01
C PHE A 594 -5.75 -6.32 15.28
N PHE A 595 -4.95 -5.75 14.37
CA PHE A 595 -5.29 -4.63 13.47
C PHE A 595 -4.66 -4.88 12.13
#